data_AF-A0A8D8Z2V1-F1
#
_entry.id   AF-A0A8D8Z2V1-F1
#
_cell.length_a   1.000
_cell.length_b   1.000
_cell.length_c   1.000
_cell.angle_alpha   90.00
_cell.angle_beta   90.00
_cell.angle_gamma   90.00
#
_symmetry.space_group_name_H-M   'P 1'
#
loop_
_entity.id
_entity.type
_entity.pdbx_description
1 polymer ?
#
loop_
_entity_poly.entity_id
_entity_poly.type
_entity_poly.pdbx_seq_one_letter_code
_entity_poly.pdbx_strand_id
1 'polypeptide(L)'
;MVTVPITLCLTIMVGYIYGGAILFSAWEDWDTLDGSYFCFISLSTIGFGDIVPGDKTTGKSQDSGVKSLELSFILCALYLMLGMALIAMCFNLMQEEVVHKMRTCSDVLRRIGRCRR
;
A
#
# COMPACT_ATOMS: atom_id res chain seq x y z
N MET A 1 2.58 0.19 27.62
CA MET A 1 1.99 0.30 26.27
C MET A 1 3.12 0.74 25.34
N VAL A 2 3.58 -0.14 24.46
CA VAL A 2 4.46 0.28 23.37
C VAL A 2 3.55 1.09 22.44
N THR A 3 3.67 2.42 22.47
CA THR A 3 2.92 3.28 21.55
C THR A 3 3.50 2.98 20.18
N VAL A 4 2.81 2.16 19.37
CA VAL A 4 3.24 1.94 17.98
C VAL A 4 2.97 3.27 17.28
N PRO A 5 4.02 4.08 17.02
CA PRO A 5 3.79 5.41 16.51
C PRO A 5 3.22 5.26 15.10
N ILE A 6 2.30 6.15 14.72
CA ILE A 6 1.78 6.26 13.35
C ILE A 6 2.95 6.30 12.34
N THR A 7 4.08 6.88 12.75
CA THR A 7 5.35 6.88 12.01
C THR A 7 5.82 5.49 11.61
N LEU A 8 5.69 4.47 12.47
CA LEU A 8 6.07 3.09 12.14
C LEU A 8 5.21 2.53 11.00
N CYS A 9 3.89 2.71 11.09
CA CYS A 9 2.95 2.28 10.04
C CYS A 9 3.26 2.95 8.70
N LEU A 10 3.51 4.27 8.72
CA LEU A 10 3.89 5.03 7.52
C LEU A 10 5.22 4.55 6.94
N THR A 11 6.23 4.28 7.77
CA THR A 11 7.52 3.76 7.30
C THR A 11 7.39 2.38 6.67
N ILE A 12 6.57 1.49 7.25
CA ILE A 12 6.32 0.16 6.69
C ILE A 12 5.60 0.26 5.34
N MET A 13 4.61 1.16 5.22
CA MET A 13 3.87 1.38 3.98
C MET A 13 4.75 1.94 2.86
N VAL A 14 5.58 2.93 3.16
CA VAL A 14 6.53 3.48 2.19
C VAL A 14 7.56 2.43 1.78
N GLY A 15 8.10 1.68 2.74
CA GLY A 15 9.01 0.58 2.47
C GLY A 15 8.37 -0.53 1.63
N TYR A 16 7.10 -0.82 1.85
CA TYR A 16 6.33 -1.79 1.08
C TYR A 16 6.22 -1.37 -0.39
N ILE A 17 5.77 -0.14 -0.65
CA ILE A 17 5.64 0.42 -2.01
C ILE A 17 6.99 0.44 -2.73
N TYR A 18 8.06 0.86 -2.05
CA TYR A 18 9.40 0.89 -2.63
C TYR A 18 9.95 -0.50 -2.93
N GLY A 19 9.68 -1.47 -2.05
CA GLY A 19 10.02 -2.88 -2.26
C GLY A 19 9.30 -3.47 -3.47
N GLY A 20 8.00 -3.19 -3.62
CA GLY A 20 7.25 -3.56 -4.83
C GLY A 20 7.80 -2.92 -6.09
N ALA A 21 8.14 -1.63 -6.05
CA ALA A 21 8.70 -0.92 -7.19
C ALA A 21 9.98 -1.58 -7.73
N ILE A 22 10.90 -1.96 -6.83
CA ILE A 22 12.13 -2.67 -7.20
C ILE A 22 11.82 -4.09 -7.69
N LEU A 23 10.92 -4.80 -7.02
CA LEU A 23 10.54 -6.16 -7.39
C LEU A 23 9.95 -6.21 -8.82
N PHE A 24 8.97 -5.37 -9.12
CA PHE A 24 8.34 -5.31 -10.44
C PHE A 24 9.27 -4.74 -11.50
N SER A 25 10.11 -3.75 -11.15
CA SER A 25 11.15 -3.24 -12.06
C SER A 25 12.13 -4.35 -12.47
N ALA A 26 12.57 -5.18 -11.53
CA ALA A 26 13.50 -6.28 -11.81
C ALA A 26 12.86 -7.47 -12.56
N TRP A 27 11.55 -7.69 -12.39
CA TRP A 27 10.84 -8.83 -12.97
C TRP A 27 10.28 -8.56 -14.37
N GLU A 28 9.71 -7.38 -14.57
CA GLU A 28 9.06 -6.98 -15.83
C GLU A 28 9.93 -6.05 -16.68
N ASP A 29 11.18 -5.82 -16.26
CA ASP A 29 12.13 -4.90 -16.91
C ASP A 29 11.53 -3.48 -17.06
N TRP A 30 10.79 -3.06 -16.04
CA TRP A 30 10.16 -1.74 -15.96
C TRP A 30 11.11 -0.73 -15.33
N ASP A 31 10.93 0.55 -15.66
CA ASP A 31 11.62 1.59 -14.90
C ASP A 31 11.11 1.60 -13.45
N THR A 32 12.00 1.93 -12.51
CA THR A 32 11.62 2.03 -11.09
C THR A 32 10.46 3.00 -10.85
N LEU A 33 10.32 4.04 -11.68
CA LEU A 33 9.19 4.97 -11.62
C LEU A 33 7.87 4.27 -12.01
N ASP A 34 7.86 3.52 -13.10
CA ASP A 34 6.69 2.76 -13.56
C ASP A 34 6.27 1.69 -12.53
N GLY A 35 7.25 0.97 -11.95
CA GLY A 35 6.99 0.00 -10.89
C GLY A 35 6.40 0.63 -9.62
N SER A 36 6.88 1.82 -9.23
CA SER A 36 6.34 2.57 -8.10
C SER A 36 4.95 3.13 -8.37
N TYR A 37 4.70 3.61 -9.59
CA TYR A 37 3.40 4.08 -10.05
C TYR A 37 2.37 2.95 -9.99
N PHE A 38 2.70 1.79 -10.57
CA PHE A 38 1.86 0.59 -10.52
C PHE A 38 1.51 0.17 -9.09
N CYS A 39 2.50 0.11 -8.20
CA CYS A 39 2.27 -0.22 -6.80
C CYS A 39 1.35 0.80 -6.12
N PHE A 40 1.59 2.09 -6.34
CA PHE A 40 0.78 3.15 -5.74
C PHE A 40 -0.67 3.10 -6.22
N ILE A 41 -0.93 3.07 -7.53
CA ILE A 41 -2.31 3.08 -8.06
C ILE A 41 -3.11 1.84 -7.67
N SER A 42 -2.43 0.69 -7.52
CA SER A 42 -3.06 -0.57 -7.17
C SER A 42 -3.42 -0.60 -5.69
N LEU A 43 -2.49 -0.18 -4.82
CA LEU A 43 -2.69 -0.12 -3.37
C LEU A 43 -3.63 1.03 -2.96
N SER A 44 -3.62 2.14 -3.69
CA SER A 44 -4.59 3.22 -3.50
C SER A 44 -5.98 2.87 -4.04
N THR A 45 -6.16 1.66 -4.61
CA THR A 45 -7.39 1.19 -5.25
C THR A 45 -7.91 2.11 -6.37
N ILE A 46 -7.03 2.92 -6.96
CA ILE A 46 -7.37 3.74 -8.13
C ILE A 46 -7.51 2.84 -9.36
N GLY A 47 -6.53 1.94 -9.57
CA GLY A 47 -6.62 0.84 -10.52
C GLY A 47 -6.85 1.25 -11.98
N PHE A 48 -6.08 2.22 -12.51
CA PHE A 48 -6.20 2.61 -13.92
C PHE A 48 -6.00 1.46 -14.91
N GLY A 49 -5.14 0.49 -14.57
CA GLY A 49 -4.89 -0.71 -15.38
C GLY A 49 -4.15 -0.43 -16.69
N ASP A 50 -3.47 0.71 -16.78
CA ASP A 50 -2.65 1.14 -17.90
C ASP A 50 -1.30 0.42 -17.97
N ILE A 51 -0.75 0.05 -16.81
CA ILE A 51 0.46 -0.75 -16.67
C ILE A 51 0.13 -1.98 -15.82
N VAL A 52 0.27 -3.17 -16.40
CA VAL A 52 0.02 -4.45 -15.71
C VAL A 52 1.11 -5.47 -16.03
N PRO A 53 1.54 -6.27 -15.04
CA PRO A 53 2.58 -7.26 -15.25
C PRO A 53 2.12 -8.28 -16.30
N GLY A 54 3.03 -8.72 -17.18
CA GLY A 54 2.73 -9.69 -18.24
C GLY A 54 2.32 -9.09 -19.60
N ASP A 55 1.94 -7.81 -19.69
CA ASP A 55 1.44 -7.20 -20.93
C ASP A 55 2.49 -7.17 -22.06
N LYS A 56 3.75 -6.85 -21.72
CA LYS A 56 4.86 -6.72 -22.70
C LYS A 56 5.37 -8.05 -23.25
N THR A 57 4.96 -9.19 -22.68
CA THR A 57 5.47 -10.51 -23.06
C THR A 57 4.66 -11.18 -24.19
N THR A 58 3.49 -10.66 -24.52
CA THR A 58 2.55 -11.21 -25.50
C THR A 58 3.05 -11.21 -26.96
N GLY A 59 4.16 -10.51 -27.25
CA GLY A 59 4.72 -10.37 -28.61
C GLY A 59 5.91 -11.28 -28.97
N LYS A 60 6.46 -12.07 -28.03
CA LYS A 60 7.58 -12.97 -28.32
C LYS A 60 7.18 -14.43 -28.17
N SER A 61 6.80 -15.04 -29.31
CA SER A 61 6.66 -16.49 -29.45
C SER A 61 7.95 -17.20 -29.01
N GLN A 62 7.95 -17.82 -27.83
CA GLN A 62 8.82 -18.95 -27.52
C GLN A 62 8.21 -19.77 -26.37
N ASP A 63 7.95 -21.04 -26.66
CA ASP A 63 7.26 -22.09 -25.89
C ASP A 63 7.79 -22.40 -24.46
N SER A 64 8.55 -21.49 -23.85
CA SER A 64 9.04 -21.58 -22.46
C SER A 64 8.64 -20.38 -21.58
N GLY A 65 8.01 -19.34 -22.14
CA GLY A 65 7.64 -18.11 -21.43
C GLY A 65 6.30 -18.13 -20.67
N VAL A 66 5.43 -19.12 -20.91
CA VAL A 66 4.07 -19.16 -20.33
C VAL A 66 4.08 -19.27 -18.80
N LYS A 67 5.05 -19.99 -18.21
CA LYS A 67 5.18 -20.11 -16.74
C LYS A 67 5.59 -18.79 -16.07
N SER A 68 6.41 -17.99 -16.73
CA SER A 68 6.89 -16.70 -16.20
C SER A 68 5.73 -15.72 -16.06
N LEU A 69 4.84 -15.72 -17.05
CA LEU A 69 3.65 -14.87 -17.10
C LEU A 69 2.67 -15.20 -15.95
N GLU A 70 2.39 -16.48 -15.71
CA GLU A 70 1.52 -16.90 -14.61
C GLU A 70 2.13 -16.56 -13.23
N LEU A 71 3.45 -16.72 -13.06
CA LEU A 71 4.12 -16.36 -11.81
C LEU A 71 4.09 -14.85 -11.53
N SER A 72 4.30 -14.00 -12.55
CA SER A 72 4.18 -12.55 -12.40
C SER A 72 2.79 -12.14 -11.90
N PHE A 73 1.72 -12.70 -12.48
CA PHE A 73 0.35 -12.43 -12.04
C PHE A 73 0.06 -12.95 -10.63
N ILE A 74 0.49 -14.17 -10.30
CA ILE A 74 0.29 -14.76 -8.97
C ILE A 74 1.02 -13.95 -7.90
N LEU A 75 2.26 -13.55 -8.16
CA LEU A 75 3.05 -12.76 -7.21
C LEU A 75 2.53 -11.34 -7.11
N CYS A 76 2.07 -10.76 -8.21
CA CYS A 76 1.34 -9.50 -8.20
C CYS A 76 0.11 -9.58 -7.32
N ALA A 77 -0.74 -10.60 -7.50
CA ALA A 77 -1.93 -10.79 -6.68
C ALA A 77 -1.59 -10.99 -5.21
N LEU A 78 -0.60 -11.84 -4.89
CA LEU A 78 -0.17 -12.09 -3.52
C LEU A 78 0.39 -10.82 -2.86
N TYR A 79 1.21 -10.06 -3.58
CA TYR A 79 1.70 -8.76 -3.15
C TYR A 79 0.53 -7.81 -2.90
N LEU A 80 -0.35 -7.57 -3.86
CA LEU A 80 -1.49 -6.66 -3.69
C LEU A 80 -2.40 -7.08 -2.52
N MET A 81 -2.66 -8.37 -2.32
CA MET A 81 -3.43 -8.87 -1.18
C MET A 81 -2.76 -8.54 0.16
N LEU A 82 -1.45 -8.78 0.27
CA LEU A 82 -0.71 -8.50 1.49
C LEU A 82 -0.61 -6.99 1.75
N GLY A 83 -0.37 -6.20 0.70
CA GLY A 83 -0.38 -4.75 0.76
C GLY A 83 -1.71 -4.20 1.25
N MET A 84 -2.82 -4.61 0.63
CA MET A 84 -4.17 -4.20 1.05
C MET A 84 -4.48 -4.57 2.51
N ALA A 85 -4.04 -5.74 2.98
CA ALA A 85 -4.18 -6.14 4.37
C ALA A 85 -3.36 -5.23 5.31
N LEU A 86 -2.12 -4.89 4.94
CA LEU A 86 -1.29 -3.94 5.69
C LEU A 86 -1.93 -2.54 5.72
N ILE A 87 -2.45 -2.07 4.59
CA ILE A 87 -3.16 -0.78 4.49
C ILE A 87 -4.35 -0.76 5.45
N ALA A 88 -5.19 -1.81 5.43
CA ALA A 88 -6.36 -1.92 6.30
C ALA A 88 -5.97 -1.93 7.79
N MET A 89 -4.94 -2.68 8.16
CA MET A 89 -4.42 -2.70 9.54
C MET A 89 -3.89 -1.33 9.96
N CYS A 90 -3.13 -0.66 9.10
CA CYS A 90 -2.60 0.67 9.36
C CYS A 90 -3.74 1.69 9.55
N PHE A 91 -4.78 1.65 8.69
CA PHE A 91 -5.93 2.53 8.84
C PHE A 91 -6.71 2.26 10.14
N ASN A 92 -6.88 1.00 10.53
CA ASN A 92 -7.52 0.66 11.80
C ASN A 92 -6.75 1.26 12.99
N LEU A 93 -5.42 1.10 13.02
CA LEU A 93 -4.58 1.67 14.08
C LEU A 93 -4.61 3.20 14.10
N MET A 94 -4.56 3.84 12.92
CA MET A 94 -4.67 5.30 12.82
C MET A 94 -6.02 5.79 13.33
N GLN A 95 -7.11 5.11 13.00
CA GLN A 95 -8.44 5.45 13.49
C GLN A 95 -8.53 5.33 15.01
N GLU A 96 -7.97 4.27 15.61
CA GLU A 96 -7.97 4.10 17.08
C GLU A 96 -7.23 5.24 17.80
N GLU A 97 -6.03 5.60 17.33
CA GLU A 97 -5.25 6.71 17.87
C GLU A 97 -5.95 8.06 17.68
N VAL A 98 -6.50 8.33 16.49
CA VAL A 98 -7.25 9.55 16.21
C VAL A 98 -8.49 9.64 17.09
N VAL A 99 -9.25 8.55 17.22
CA VAL A 99 -10.43 8.49 18.11
C VAL A 99 -10.03 8.73 19.57
N HIS A 100 -8.89 8.19 20.01
CA HIS A 100 -8.39 8.43 21.36
C HIS A 100 -8.04 9.91 21.58
N LYS A 101 -7.30 10.54 20.66
CA LYS A 101 -6.97 11.98 20.71
C LYS A 101 -8.22 12.85 20.61
N MET A 102 -9.19 12.48 19.75
CA MET A 102 -10.46 13.18 19.59
C MET A 102 -11.31 13.13 20.86
N ARG A 103 -11.37 11.98 21.55
CA ARG A 103 -12.08 11.88 22.85
C ARG A 103 -11.46 12.79 23.90
N THR A 104 -10.13 12.76 24.04
CA THR A 104 -9.44 13.68 24.97
C THR A 104 -9.66 15.14 24.61
N CYS A 105 -9.57 15.51 23.32
CA CYS A 105 -9.81 16.88 22.87
C CYS A 105 -11.27 17.31 23.10
N SER A 106 -12.23 16.42 22.85
CA SER A 106 -13.65 16.65 23.10
C SER A 106 -13.94 16.88 24.59
N ASP A 107 -13.32 16.10 25.48
CA ASP A 107 -13.47 16.26 26.93
C ASP A 107 -12.83 17.56 27.44
N VAL A 108 -11.65 17.94 26.92
CA VAL A 108 -11.01 19.22 27.21
C VAL A 108 -11.87 20.39 26.72
N LEU A 109 -12.39 20.31 25.50
CA LEU A 109 -13.26 21.33 24.93
C LEU A 109 -14.55 21.50 25.75
N ARG A 110 -15.17 20.39 26.19
CA ARG A 110 -16.34 20.42 27.09
C ARG A 110 -16.01 21.04 28.44
N ARG A 111 -14.83 20.78 29.01
CA ARG A 111 -14.40 21.40 30.29
C ARG A 111 -14.16 22.90 30.13
N ILE A 112 -13.47 23.33 29.07
CA ILE A 112 -13.26 24.75 28.77
C ILE A 112 -14.59 25.47 28.54
N GLY A 113 -15.51 24.86 27.79
CA GLY A 113 -16.85 25.41 27.57
C GLY A 113 -17.68 25.54 28.85
N ARG A 114 -17.43 24.72 29.87
CA ARG A 114 -18.11 24.77 31.17
C ARG A 114 -17.50 25.77 32.16
N CYS A 115 -16.20 26.11 32.03
CA CYS A 115 -15.56 27.20 32.78
C CYS A 115 -15.76 28.59 32.16
N ARG A 116 -16.20 28.65 30.89
CA ARG A 116 -16.48 29.93 30.18
C ARG A 116 -17.94 30.40 30.30
N ARG A 117 -18.81 29.60 30.93
CA ARG A 117 -20.17 29.98 31.36
C ARG A 117 -20.17 30.21 32.85
#